data_AF-A0A6G0X9N3-F1
#
_entry.id   AF-A0A6G0X9N3-F1
#
_cell.length_a   1.000
_cell.length_b   1.000
_cell.length_c   1.000
_cell.angle_alpha   90.00
_cell.angle_beta   90.00
_cell.angle_gamma   90.00
#
_symmetry.space_group_name_H-M   'P 1'
#
loop_
_entity.id
_entity.type
_entity.pdbx_description
1 polymer ?
#
loop_
_entity_poly.entity_id
_entity_poly.type
_entity_poly.pdbx_seq_one_letter_code
_entity_poly.pdbx_strand_id
1 'polypeptide(L)'
;MRAAVRHGLGFFTDNSGMVPGLIFIALLYPIPAWFASYAAKYHNKFMLLMHGLLLIGLVVMQLMIGGAMYGTATPTFAYDFASMCLVNVNLANATTLAQCRAYFECEEYARLALAWQTYYNESLVSESAGHAVTAIEDGNVCCGLGPPERCQADTRPFPSDLPTTDATQRQFCAALKTGYYPPTPLCSTGASCPYDSPIGSCGLTGVARGSSGCARHFHAHFASTLATLASLVMIMTLLPIAFVLVTVCFLFKRKDEDVLPTDLAFGPRGRAKVYVAADIRRLERAL
;
A
#
# COMPACT_ATOMS: atom_id res chain seq x y z
N MET A 1 -9.95 -3.10 -24.23
CA MET A 1 -10.78 -3.23 -23.00
C MET A 1 -10.21 -4.21 -21.97
N ARG A 2 -9.75 -5.42 -22.31
CA ARG A 2 -9.13 -6.35 -21.34
C ARG A 2 -7.79 -5.91 -20.73
N ALA A 3 -7.08 -4.94 -21.34
CA ALA A 3 -5.79 -4.47 -20.84
C ALA A 3 -5.92 -3.41 -19.72
N ALA A 4 -6.96 -2.57 -19.73
CA ALA A 4 -7.17 -1.55 -18.70
C ALA A 4 -7.75 -2.14 -17.41
N VAL A 5 -8.59 -3.17 -17.50
CA VAL A 5 -9.13 -3.90 -16.33
C VAL A 5 -8.04 -4.75 -15.65
N ARG A 6 -7.02 -5.20 -16.40
CA ARG A 6 -5.81 -5.82 -15.81
C ARG A 6 -4.99 -4.86 -14.94
N HIS A 7 -5.20 -3.55 -15.08
CA HIS A 7 -4.66 -2.51 -14.20
C HIS A 7 -5.68 -2.07 -13.12
N GLY A 8 -6.93 -2.55 -13.17
CA GLY A 8 -7.97 -2.28 -12.17
C GLY A 8 -7.84 -3.15 -10.91
N LEU A 9 -7.34 -4.38 -11.07
CA LEU A 9 -6.74 -5.20 -9.99
C LEU A 9 -5.77 -4.38 -9.13
N GLY A 10 -5.22 -3.37 -9.77
CA GLY A 10 -4.40 -2.33 -9.21
C GLY A 10 -4.87 -1.70 -7.91
N PHE A 11 -6.16 -1.51 -7.65
CA PHE A 11 -6.44 -0.70 -6.45
C PHE A 11 -6.12 -1.43 -5.11
N PHE A 12 -5.98 -2.76 -5.14
CA PHE A 12 -5.36 -3.55 -4.06
C PHE A 12 -4.06 -4.28 -4.46
N THR A 13 -3.75 -4.44 -5.76
CA THR A 13 -2.46 -5.00 -6.25
C THR A 13 -1.51 -4.01 -6.94
N ASP A 14 -1.96 -2.82 -7.31
CA ASP A 14 -1.27 -1.55 -7.62
C ASP A 14 -1.34 -0.66 -6.34
N ASN A 15 -0.75 -1.06 -5.23
CA ASN A 15 0.69 -0.96 -5.07
C ASN A 15 1.54 -0.41 -6.25
N SER A 16 1.05 0.39 -7.20
CA SER A 16 1.83 0.90 -8.35
C SER A 16 2.95 1.83 -7.89
N GLY A 17 2.82 2.40 -6.69
CA GLY A 17 3.94 3.02 -5.97
C GLY A 17 4.65 2.08 -4.99
N MET A 18 3.94 1.17 -4.31
CA MET A 18 4.47 0.47 -3.14
C MET A 18 5.30 -0.78 -3.49
N VAL A 19 4.81 -1.69 -4.34
CA VAL A 19 5.58 -2.88 -4.76
C VAL A 19 6.75 -2.47 -5.65
N PRO A 20 6.57 -1.60 -6.66
CA PRO A 20 7.67 -0.97 -7.37
C PRO A 20 8.58 -0.19 -6.43
N GLY A 21 8.05 0.42 -5.37
CA GLY A 21 8.83 1.08 -4.32
C GLY A 21 9.76 0.13 -3.57
N LEU A 22 9.28 -1.06 -3.18
CA LEU A 22 10.09 -2.09 -2.55
C LEU A 22 11.14 -2.68 -3.50
N ILE A 23 10.76 -2.91 -4.76
CA ILE A 23 11.69 -3.35 -5.81
C ILE A 23 12.76 -2.27 -6.04
N PHE A 24 12.36 -1.01 -6.11
CA PHE A 24 13.25 0.14 -6.27
C PHE A 24 14.22 0.26 -5.10
N ILE A 25 13.74 0.13 -3.86
CA ILE A 25 14.59 0.05 -2.66
C ILE A 25 15.61 -1.09 -2.80
N ALA A 26 15.18 -2.29 -3.17
CA ALA A 26 16.05 -3.45 -3.32
C ALA A 26 17.16 -3.22 -4.37
N LEU A 27 16.83 -2.55 -5.47
CA LEU A 27 17.77 -2.19 -6.53
C LEU A 27 18.76 -1.08 -6.12
N LEU A 28 18.43 -0.27 -5.12
CA LEU A 28 19.32 0.78 -4.63
C LEU A 28 20.35 0.28 -3.62
N TYR A 29 20.10 -0.81 -2.88
CA TYR A 29 21.03 -1.37 -1.88
C TYR A 29 22.45 -1.75 -2.38
N PRO A 30 22.63 -2.25 -3.62
CA PRO A 30 23.96 -2.52 -4.17
C PRO A 30 24.86 -1.29 -4.27
N ILE A 31 24.29 -0.09 -4.45
CA ILE A 31 25.05 1.16 -4.60
C ILE A 31 25.83 1.50 -3.32
N PRO A 32 25.22 1.69 -2.14
CA PRO A 32 25.96 1.92 -0.90
C PRO A 32 26.87 0.73 -0.56
N ALA A 33 26.49 -0.51 -0.87
CA ALA A 33 27.34 -1.67 -0.63
C ALA A 33 28.65 -1.60 -1.45
N TRP A 34 28.58 -1.13 -2.69
CA TRP A 34 29.75 -0.87 -3.53
C TRP A 34 30.68 0.17 -2.89
N PHE A 35 30.14 1.30 -2.44
CA PHE A 35 30.91 2.33 -1.72
C PHE A 35 31.57 1.78 -0.46
N ALA A 36 30.87 0.99 0.35
CA ALA A 36 31.44 0.36 1.54
C ALA A 36 32.59 -0.59 1.22
N SER A 37 32.44 -1.42 0.17
CA SER A 37 33.48 -2.35 -0.28
C SER A 37 34.75 -1.63 -0.70
N TYR A 38 34.63 -0.58 -1.53
CA TYR A 38 35.76 0.24 -1.94
C TYR A 38 36.35 1.04 -0.77
N ALA A 39 35.50 1.62 0.08
CA ALA A 39 35.95 2.29 1.29
C ALA A 39 36.75 1.34 2.18
N ALA A 40 36.32 0.09 2.37
CA ALA A 40 37.02 -0.93 3.14
C ALA A 40 38.39 -1.26 2.54
N LYS A 41 38.44 -1.51 1.23
CA LYS A 41 39.67 -1.91 0.52
C LYS A 41 40.73 -0.81 0.48
N TYR A 42 40.33 0.43 0.20
CA TYR A 42 41.26 1.55 -0.02
C TYR A 42 41.41 2.48 1.18
N HIS A 43 40.78 2.14 2.31
CA HIS A 43 40.78 2.96 3.52
C HIS A 43 40.33 4.43 3.33
N ASN A 44 39.50 4.69 2.31
CA ASN A 44 39.04 6.04 1.93
C ASN A 44 37.83 6.50 2.77
N LYS A 45 37.95 7.64 3.48
CA LYS A 45 36.92 8.29 4.31
C LYS A 45 35.82 8.90 3.46
N PHE A 46 36.15 9.57 2.36
CA PHE A 46 35.12 10.12 1.46
C PHE A 46 34.14 9.06 0.95
N MET A 47 34.63 7.90 0.49
CA MET A 47 33.78 6.78 0.06
C MET A 47 32.91 6.25 1.21
N LEU A 48 33.44 6.23 2.43
CA LEU A 48 32.71 5.81 3.62
C LEU A 48 31.62 6.84 4.01
N LEU A 49 31.88 8.13 3.84
CA LEU A 49 30.91 9.20 4.03
C LEU A 49 29.78 9.09 3.00
N MET A 50 30.10 8.84 1.73
CA MET A 50 29.09 8.59 0.69
C MET A 50 28.23 7.36 0.99
N HIS A 51 28.85 6.26 1.46
CA HIS A 51 28.11 5.09 1.94
C HIS A 51 27.11 5.46 3.06
N GLY A 52 27.55 6.22 4.06
CA GLY A 52 26.70 6.69 5.15
C GLY A 52 25.54 7.56 4.68
N LEU A 53 25.79 8.54 3.82
CA LEU A 53 24.75 9.42 3.26
C LEU A 53 23.71 8.63 2.45
N LEU A 54 24.15 7.70 1.61
CA LEU A 54 23.26 6.84 0.83
C LEU A 54 22.41 5.95 1.73
N LEU A 55 22.98 5.36 2.78
CA LEU A 55 22.22 4.57 3.76
C LEU A 55 21.20 5.43 4.52
N ILE A 56 21.55 6.65 4.94
CA ILE A 56 20.60 7.57 5.58
C ILE A 56 19.43 7.87 4.62
N GLY A 57 19.72 8.13 3.35
CA GLY A 57 18.67 8.31 2.33
C GLY A 57 17.76 7.09 2.19
N LEU A 58 18.34 5.88 2.18
CA LEU A 58 17.57 4.63 2.15
C LEU A 58 16.69 4.44 3.39
N VAL A 59 17.23 4.71 4.59
CA VAL A 59 16.47 4.66 5.85
C VAL A 59 15.28 5.61 5.78
N VAL A 60 15.50 6.86 5.39
CA VAL A 60 14.43 7.87 5.28
C VAL A 60 13.36 7.43 4.28
N MET A 61 13.76 6.89 3.12
CA MET A 61 12.82 6.38 2.12
C MET A 61 12.04 5.16 2.63
N GLN A 62 12.69 4.20 3.31
CA GLN A 62 12.01 3.04 3.91
C GLN A 62 11.02 3.44 4.99
N LEU A 63 11.36 4.42 5.84
CA LEU A 63 10.45 4.95 6.86
C LEU A 63 9.25 5.65 6.23
N MET A 64 9.45 6.42 5.15
CA MET A 64 8.35 7.06 4.43
C MET A 64 7.42 6.03 3.78
N ILE A 65 7.97 5.04 3.07
CA ILE A 65 7.17 3.99 2.41
C ILE A 65 6.46 3.12 3.45
N GLY A 66 7.20 2.62 4.46
CA GLY A 66 6.62 1.80 5.53
C GLY A 66 5.57 2.56 6.34
N GLY A 67 5.82 3.83 6.67
CA GLY A 67 4.87 4.70 7.36
C GLY A 67 3.61 4.98 6.54
N ALA A 68 3.76 5.28 5.25
CA ALA A 68 2.62 5.49 4.35
C ALA A 68 1.79 4.21 4.20
N MET A 69 2.42 3.04 4.01
CA MET A 69 1.75 1.75 3.95
C MET A 69 0.96 1.46 5.23
N TYR A 70 1.57 1.73 6.39
CA TYR A 70 0.91 1.53 7.68
C TYR A 70 -0.30 2.47 7.84
N GLY A 71 -0.14 3.75 7.48
CA GLY A 71 -1.23 4.73 7.51
C GLY A 71 -2.40 4.39 6.57
N THR A 72 -2.12 3.81 5.40
CA THR A 72 -3.19 3.35 4.49
C THR A 72 -3.89 2.09 4.98
N ALA A 73 -3.25 1.30 5.85
CA ALA A 73 -3.85 0.10 6.43
C ALA A 73 -4.76 0.42 7.63
N THR A 74 -4.66 1.63 8.22
CA THR A 74 -5.52 2.04 9.32
C THR A 74 -6.88 2.52 8.79
N PRO A 75 -8.00 1.91 9.21
CA PRO A 75 -9.31 2.31 8.73
C PRO A 75 -9.73 3.66 9.32
N THR A 76 -10.44 4.48 8.53
CA THR A 76 -10.98 5.78 8.97
C THR A 76 -12.02 5.59 10.07
N PHE A 77 -12.81 4.52 9.98
CA PHE A 77 -13.81 4.14 10.97
C PHE A 77 -13.39 2.86 11.69
N ALA A 78 -13.63 2.80 13.00
CA ALA A 78 -13.42 1.57 13.75
C ALA A 78 -14.23 0.41 13.12
N TYR A 79 -13.63 -0.77 13.05
CA TYR A 79 -14.29 -1.93 12.42
C TYR A 79 -15.64 -2.27 13.04
N ASP A 80 -15.84 -2.02 14.34
CA ASP A 80 -17.12 -2.28 15.02
C ASP A 80 -18.22 -1.32 14.55
N PHE A 81 -17.86 -0.06 14.27
CA PHE A 81 -18.76 0.90 13.65
C PHE A 81 -19.13 0.49 12.22
N ALA A 82 -18.13 0.09 11.42
CA ALA A 82 -18.37 -0.42 10.06
C ALA A 82 -19.28 -1.66 10.07
N SER A 83 -19.05 -2.61 11.00
CA SER A 83 -19.90 -3.80 11.15
C SER A 83 -21.34 -3.44 11.49
N MET A 84 -21.55 -2.51 12.43
CA MET A 84 -22.88 -2.02 12.76
C MET A 84 -23.60 -1.46 11.53
N CYS A 85 -22.90 -0.73 10.66
CA CYS A 85 -23.45 -0.14 9.45
C CYS A 85 -23.72 -1.16 8.33
N LEU A 86 -23.04 -2.30 8.30
CA LEU A 86 -23.20 -3.29 7.24
C LEU A 86 -24.30 -4.33 7.52
N VAL A 87 -24.81 -4.40 8.75
CA VAL A 87 -25.84 -5.37 9.16
C VAL A 87 -27.24 -4.83 8.91
N ASN A 88 -28.10 -5.61 8.22
CA ASN A 88 -29.43 -5.17 7.79
C ASN A 88 -30.35 -4.75 8.96
N VAL A 89 -30.40 -5.52 10.06
CA VAL A 89 -31.27 -5.19 11.21
C VAL A 89 -30.95 -3.84 11.83
N ASN A 90 -29.68 -3.42 11.84
CA ASN A 90 -29.27 -2.14 12.43
C ASN A 90 -29.74 -0.95 11.60
N LEU A 91 -29.68 -1.09 10.26
CA LEU A 91 -30.13 -0.06 9.33
C LEU A 91 -31.65 0.06 9.21
N ALA A 92 -32.41 -0.82 9.85
CA ALA A 92 -33.86 -0.65 9.99
C ALA A 92 -34.23 0.56 10.87
N ASN A 93 -33.34 0.98 11.77
CA ASN A 93 -33.51 2.18 12.57
C ASN A 93 -33.01 3.41 11.80
N ALA A 94 -33.89 4.39 11.57
CA ALA A 94 -33.56 5.64 10.87
C ALA A 94 -32.41 6.42 11.55
N THR A 95 -32.28 6.32 12.87
CA THR A 95 -31.21 6.98 13.63
C THR A 95 -29.85 6.37 13.30
N THR A 96 -29.77 5.04 13.32
CA THR A 96 -28.54 4.30 12.97
C THR A 96 -28.19 4.51 11.50
N LEU A 97 -29.18 4.50 10.61
CA LEU A 97 -29.01 4.80 9.20
C LEU A 97 -28.38 6.19 8.99
N ALA A 98 -28.87 7.21 9.71
CA ALA A 98 -28.32 8.56 9.65
C ALA A 98 -26.87 8.63 10.16
N GLN A 99 -26.53 7.88 11.21
CA GLN A 99 -25.15 7.79 11.70
C GLN A 99 -24.22 7.10 10.69
N CYS A 100 -24.71 6.04 10.04
CA CYS A 100 -23.95 5.28 9.05
C CYS A 100 -23.79 5.98 7.71
N ARG A 101 -24.51 7.08 7.46
CA ARG A 101 -24.35 7.88 6.24
C ARG A 101 -22.90 8.32 6.04
N ALA A 102 -22.23 8.79 7.10
CA ALA A 102 -20.83 9.22 7.02
C ALA A 102 -19.88 8.08 6.61
N TYR A 103 -20.19 6.84 6.98
CA TYR A 103 -19.42 5.66 6.58
C TYR A 103 -19.60 5.35 5.08
N PHE A 104 -20.84 5.31 4.59
CA PHE A 104 -21.09 5.04 3.17
C PHE A 104 -20.62 6.19 2.27
N GLU A 105 -20.61 7.40 2.79
CA GLU A 105 -20.21 8.58 2.04
C GLU A 105 -18.69 8.84 2.04
N CYS A 106 -17.90 8.08 2.81
CA CYS A 106 -16.46 8.32 2.91
C CYS A 106 -15.70 7.83 1.66
N GLU A 107 -14.51 8.39 1.43
CA GLU A 107 -13.67 8.00 0.30
C GLU A 107 -13.15 6.56 0.41
N GLU A 108 -12.92 6.06 1.62
CA GLU A 108 -12.48 4.69 1.86
C GLU A 108 -13.53 3.67 1.41
N TYR A 109 -14.80 3.89 1.74
CA TYR A 109 -15.89 3.04 1.26
C TYR A 109 -16.03 3.09 -0.25
N ALA A 110 -15.88 4.26 -0.87
CA ALA A 110 -15.87 4.39 -2.33
C ALA A 110 -14.70 3.60 -2.97
N ARG A 111 -13.51 3.62 -2.37
CA ARG A 111 -12.36 2.80 -2.82
C ARG A 111 -12.66 1.31 -2.70
N LEU A 112 -13.27 0.89 -1.60
CA LEU A 112 -13.70 -0.49 -1.39
C LEU A 112 -14.77 -0.91 -2.42
N ALA A 113 -15.71 -0.01 -2.75
CA ALA A 113 -16.72 -0.22 -3.78
C ALA A 113 -16.12 -0.46 -5.16
N LEU A 114 -15.19 0.40 -5.58
CA LEU A 114 -14.52 0.22 -6.87
C LEU A 114 -13.71 -1.07 -6.92
N ALA A 115 -12.96 -1.36 -5.84
CA ALA A 115 -12.17 -2.58 -5.74
C ALA A 115 -13.06 -3.83 -5.80
N TRP A 116 -14.14 -3.87 -5.02
CA TRP A 116 -15.08 -4.98 -5.01
C TRP A 116 -15.72 -5.21 -6.37
N GLN A 117 -16.18 -4.16 -7.05
CA GLN A 117 -16.74 -4.27 -8.40
C GLN A 117 -15.72 -4.86 -9.39
N THR A 118 -14.45 -4.51 -9.23
CA THR A 118 -13.37 -5.05 -10.07
C THR A 118 -13.17 -6.55 -9.80
N TYR A 119 -13.03 -6.94 -8.53
CA TYR A 119 -12.92 -8.34 -8.13
C TYR A 119 -14.14 -9.15 -8.55
N TYR A 120 -15.34 -8.59 -8.42
CA TYR A 120 -16.58 -9.19 -8.89
C TYR A 120 -16.53 -9.43 -10.40
N ASN A 121 -16.23 -8.41 -11.20
CA ASN A 121 -16.16 -8.56 -12.66
C ASN A 121 -15.11 -9.58 -13.09
N GLU A 122 -13.99 -9.65 -12.39
CA GLU A 122 -12.96 -10.66 -12.65
C GLU A 122 -13.39 -12.07 -12.25
N SER A 123 -14.13 -12.22 -11.15
CA SER A 123 -14.66 -13.51 -10.73
C SER A 123 -15.61 -14.14 -11.76
N LEU A 124 -16.28 -13.31 -12.58
CA LEU A 124 -17.13 -13.78 -13.67
C LEU A 124 -16.34 -14.42 -14.82
N VAL A 125 -15.05 -14.13 -14.93
CA VAL A 125 -14.19 -14.59 -16.04
C VAL A 125 -13.11 -15.56 -15.55
N SER A 126 -12.68 -15.43 -14.29
CA SER A 126 -11.56 -16.17 -13.70
C SER A 126 -11.98 -16.84 -12.39
N GLU A 127 -11.89 -18.17 -12.37
CA GLU A 127 -12.21 -18.96 -11.19
C GLU A 127 -11.33 -18.61 -9.98
N SER A 128 -10.03 -18.34 -10.20
CA SER A 128 -9.10 -17.97 -9.12
C SER A 128 -9.45 -16.64 -8.45
N ALA A 129 -9.96 -15.66 -9.21
CA ALA A 129 -10.41 -14.39 -8.64
C ALA A 129 -11.69 -14.60 -7.80
N GLY A 130 -12.59 -15.46 -8.27
CA GLY A 130 -13.78 -15.86 -7.52
C GLY A 130 -13.45 -16.53 -6.19
N HIS A 131 -12.53 -17.50 -6.17
CA HIS A 131 -12.15 -18.23 -4.95
C HIS A 131 -11.68 -17.30 -3.81
N ALA A 132 -10.91 -16.26 -4.11
CA ALA A 132 -10.41 -15.34 -3.09
C ALA A 132 -11.55 -14.55 -2.40
N VAL A 133 -12.54 -14.09 -3.15
CA VAL A 133 -13.64 -13.31 -2.58
C VAL A 133 -14.70 -14.21 -1.95
N THR A 134 -14.97 -15.37 -2.56
CA THR A 134 -15.82 -16.40 -1.95
C THR A 134 -15.28 -16.81 -0.57
N ALA A 135 -13.95 -16.94 -0.42
CA ALA A 135 -13.34 -17.22 0.88
C ALA A 135 -13.61 -16.11 1.92
N ILE A 136 -13.72 -14.85 1.50
CA ILE A 136 -14.09 -13.73 2.38
C ILE A 136 -15.56 -13.82 2.78
N GLU A 137 -16.46 -14.09 1.83
CA GLU A 137 -17.91 -14.23 2.07
C GLU A 137 -18.21 -15.43 2.99
N ASP A 138 -17.71 -16.61 2.63
CA ASP A 138 -17.95 -17.86 3.36
C ASP A 138 -17.31 -17.85 4.76
N GLY A 139 -16.08 -17.33 4.87
CA GLY A 139 -15.34 -17.32 6.13
C GLY A 139 -15.88 -16.33 7.17
N ASN A 140 -16.65 -15.32 6.73
CA ASN A 140 -17.14 -14.24 7.60
C ASN A 140 -18.66 -14.12 7.66
N VAL A 141 -19.41 -15.01 6.98
CA VAL A 141 -20.87 -15.02 6.97
C VAL A 141 -21.44 -13.66 6.53
N CYS A 142 -20.91 -13.14 5.43
CA CYS A 142 -21.35 -11.89 4.80
C CYS A 142 -21.60 -12.12 3.31
N CYS A 143 -22.30 -11.20 2.64
CA CYS A 143 -22.61 -11.35 1.22
C CYS A 143 -22.66 -10.00 0.49
N GLY A 144 -21.95 -9.90 -0.63
CA GLY A 144 -21.77 -8.64 -1.35
C GLY A 144 -21.03 -7.59 -0.52
N LEU A 145 -20.75 -6.44 -1.09
CA LEU A 145 -19.99 -5.40 -0.37
C LEU A 145 -20.83 -4.66 0.66
N GLY A 146 -21.92 -4.06 0.20
CA GLY A 146 -22.79 -3.20 0.99
C GLY A 146 -23.85 -3.94 1.80
N PRO A 147 -24.60 -3.21 2.64
CA PRO A 147 -25.65 -3.79 3.46
C PRO A 147 -26.80 -4.38 2.61
N PRO A 148 -27.36 -5.55 2.96
CA PRO A 148 -28.44 -6.17 2.19
C PRO A 148 -29.72 -5.32 2.19
N GLU A 149 -30.37 -5.15 1.04
CA GLU A 149 -31.62 -4.37 0.83
C GLU A 149 -31.57 -2.90 1.28
N ARG A 150 -30.35 -2.36 1.43
CA ARG A 150 -30.10 -1.00 1.93
C ARG A 150 -29.21 -0.18 0.99
N CYS A 151 -29.32 -0.43 -0.32
CA CYS A 151 -28.62 0.36 -1.31
C CYS A 151 -28.97 1.84 -1.17
N GLN A 152 -27.94 2.68 -1.13
CA GLN A 152 -28.03 4.14 -1.12
C GLN A 152 -27.30 4.65 -2.36
N ALA A 153 -28.01 5.40 -3.21
CA ALA A 153 -27.40 5.96 -4.41
C ALA A 153 -26.38 7.03 -4.02
N ASP A 154 -25.18 6.95 -4.60
CA ASP A 154 -24.13 7.95 -4.43
C ASP A 154 -23.62 8.37 -5.81
N THR A 155 -24.06 9.55 -6.24
CA THR A 155 -23.77 10.12 -7.55
C THR A 155 -22.45 10.89 -7.60
N ARG A 156 -21.74 11.00 -6.47
CA ARG A 156 -20.44 11.69 -6.43
C ARG A 156 -19.43 10.90 -7.26
N PRO A 157 -18.47 11.58 -7.90
CA PRO A 157 -17.41 10.90 -8.65
C PRO A 157 -16.49 10.15 -7.68
N PHE A 158 -15.86 9.09 -8.18
CA PHE A 158 -14.74 8.46 -7.49
C PHE A 158 -13.59 9.48 -7.27
N PRO A 159 -12.79 9.32 -6.21
CA PRO A 159 -11.60 10.14 -5.99
C PRO A 159 -10.69 10.19 -7.23
N SER A 160 -10.12 11.36 -7.52
CA SER A 160 -9.33 11.57 -8.75
C SER A 160 -7.98 10.85 -8.76
N ASP A 161 -7.54 10.31 -7.62
CA ASP A 161 -6.36 9.47 -7.48
C ASP A 161 -6.63 8.00 -7.84
N LEU A 162 -7.88 7.62 -8.14
CA LEU A 162 -8.21 6.29 -8.64
C LEU A 162 -7.96 6.18 -10.15
N PRO A 163 -7.61 4.99 -10.67
CA PRO A 163 -7.61 4.74 -12.11
C PRO A 163 -8.95 5.14 -12.73
N THR A 164 -8.90 5.70 -13.94
CA THR A 164 -10.11 6.05 -14.69
C THR A 164 -11.00 4.81 -14.82
N THR A 165 -12.18 4.87 -14.20
CA THR A 165 -13.21 3.85 -14.29
C THR A 165 -14.32 4.31 -15.24
N ASP A 166 -14.92 3.36 -15.96
CA ASP A 166 -16.12 3.62 -16.77
C ASP A 166 -17.35 3.88 -15.86
N ALA A 167 -17.25 3.59 -14.56
CA ALA A 167 -18.28 3.89 -13.57
C ALA A 167 -18.32 5.40 -13.26
N THR A 168 -19.39 6.07 -13.71
CA THR A 168 -19.58 7.51 -13.50
C THR A 168 -20.04 7.88 -12.10
N GLN A 169 -20.48 6.91 -11.30
CA GLN A 169 -20.99 7.11 -9.94
C GLN A 169 -20.49 6.02 -9.00
N ARG A 170 -20.38 6.36 -7.71
CA ARG A 170 -19.89 5.45 -6.67
C ARG A 170 -20.82 4.28 -6.40
N GLN A 171 -22.13 4.54 -6.37
CA GLN A 171 -23.14 3.50 -6.13
C GLN A 171 -24.41 3.76 -6.93
N PHE A 172 -24.84 2.76 -7.69
CA PHE A 172 -26.14 2.73 -8.37
C PHE A 172 -27.07 1.77 -7.63
N CYS A 173 -28.34 2.14 -7.52
CA CYS A 173 -29.40 1.27 -6.99
C CYS A 173 -30.37 0.86 -8.08
N ALA A 174 -31.09 -0.25 -7.88
CA ALA A 174 -32.09 -0.72 -8.83
C ALA A 174 -33.24 0.29 -8.97
N ALA A 175 -33.59 0.61 -10.22
CA ALA A 175 -34.70 1.52 -10.51
C ALA A 175 -36.08 0.93 -10.12
N LEU A 176 -36.21 -0.40 -10.17
CA LEU A 176 -37.49 -1.09 -10.00
C LEU A 176 -37.84 -1.38 -8.54
N LYS A 177 -36.86 -1.34 -7.63
CA LYS A 177 -37.07 -1.71 -6.22
C LYS A 177 -36.17 -0.89 -5.30
N THR A 178 -36.80 -0.06 -4.47
CA THR A 178 -36.09 0.82 -3.53
C THR A 178 -35.25 0.01 -2.54
N GLY A 179 -34.01 0.45 -2.32
CA GLY A 179 -33.05 -0.22 -1.42
C GLY A 179 -32.34 -1.42 -2.03
N TYR A 180 -32.71 -1.86 -3.24
CA TYR A 180 -32.05 -2.99 -3.89
C TYR A 180 -30.93 -2.52 -4.81
N TYR A 181 -29.98 -3.41 -5.06
CA TYR A 181 -28.86 -3.23 -5.97
C TYR A 181 -29.25 -3.64 -7.40
N PRO A 182 -28.51 -3.18 -8.42
CA PRO A 182 -28.73 -3.59 -9.81
C PRO A 182 -28.68 -5.12 -9.97
N PRO A 183 -29.37 -5.67 -10.98
CA PRO A 183 -29.36 -7.10 -11.23
C PRO A 183 -27.95 -7.55 -11.63
N THR A 184 -27.56 -8.74 -11.16
CA THR A 184 -26.28 -9.36 -11.48
C THR A 184 -26.48 -10.81 -11.91
N PRO A 185 -25.59 -11.40 -12.73
CA PRO A 185 -25.69 -12.81 -13.15
C PRO A 185 -25.77 -13.82 -11.98
N LEU A 186 -25.19 -13.49 -10.83
CA LEU A 186 -25.14 -14.35 -9.64
C LEU A 186 -26.33 -14.13 -8.69
N CYS A 187 -27.34 -13.38 -9.11
CA CYS A 187 -28.47 -13.01 -8.28
C CYS A 187 -29.81 -13.35 -8.96
N SER A 188 -30.50 -14.38 -8.46
CA SER A 188 -31.63 -15.02 -9.13
C SER A 188 -33.01 -14.36 -8.91
N THR A 189 -33.09 -13.18 -8.29
CA THR A 189 -34.36 -12.55 -7.89
C THR A 189 -34.80 -11.41 -8.83
N GLY A 190 -35.00 -11.74 -10.11
CA GLY A 190 -35.59 -10.83 -11.08
C GLY A 190 -34.69 -9.67 -11.48
N ALA A 191 -35.27 -8.50 -11.75
CA ALA A 191 -34.56 -7.32 -12.28
C ALA A 191 -33.83 -6.48 -11.21
N SER A 192 -33.62 -7.00 -10.01
CA SER A 192 -32.93 -6.32 -8.89
C SER A 192 -32.31 -7.34 -7.93
N CYS A 193 -31.17 -7.01 -7.31
CA CYS A 193 -30.49 -7.87 -6.36
C CYS A 193 -30.57 -7.33 -4.92
N PRO A 194 -30.82 -8.17 -3.89
CA PRO A 194 -30.75 -7.73 -2.50
C PRO A 194 -29.32 -7.40 -2.00
N TYR A 195 -28.28 -7.96 -2.63
CA TYR A 195 -26.88 -7.79 -2.21
C TYR A 195 -26.08 -7.01 -3.26
N ASP A 196 -25.03 -6.31 -2.82
CA ASP A 196 -24.18 -5.51 -3.69
C ASP A 196 -23.11 -6.37 -4.37
N SER A 197 -23.34 -6.74 -5.63
CA SER A 197 -22.43 -7.60 -6.40
C SER A 197 -22.00 -8.87 -5.62
N PRO A 198 -22.96 -9.72 -5.20
CA PRO A 198 -22.66 -10.91 -4.42
C PRO A 198 -21.84 -11.91 -5.24
N ILE A 199 -20.88 -12.59 -4.61
CA ILE A 199 -20.08 -13.63 -5.25
C ILE A 199 -20.53 -15.00 -4.73
N GLY A 200 -20.27 -16.05 -5.50
CA GLY A 200 -20.67 -17.41 -5.14
C GLY A 200 -22.19 -17.60 -4.98
N SER A 201 -22.59 -18.36 -3.97
CA SER A 201 -23.99 -18.78 -3.76
C SER A 201 -24.79 -17.85 -2.85
N CYS A 202 -24.14 -16.90 -2.18
CA CYS A 202 -24.79 -16.07 -1.17
C CYS A 202 -25.90 -15.18 -1.78
N GLY A 203 -25.72 -14.73 -3.03
CA GLY A 203 -26.71 -13.96 -3.79
C GLY A 203 -27.99 -14.72 -4.16
N LEU A 204 -27.99 -16.06 -4.01
CA LEU A 204 -29.16 -16.90 -4.26
C LEU A 204 -30.01 -17.08 -2.99
N THR A 205 -29.46 -16.75 -1.83
CA THR A 205 -30.15 -16.89 -0.54
C THR A 205 -30.98 -15.66 -0.22
N GLY A 206 -32.09 -15.86 0.51
CA GLY A 206 -32.90 -14.75 1.02
C GLY A 206 -32.15 -13.92 2.06
N VAL A 207 -32.59 -12.68 2.25
CA VAL A 207 -32.00 -11.79 3.25
C VAL A 207 -32.58 -12.11 4.63
N ALA A 208 -31.73 -12.53 5.56
CA ALA A 208 -32.08 -12.66 6.96
C ALA A 208 -31.89 -11.33 7.70
N ARG A 209 -32.51 -11.19 8.89
CA ARG A 209 -32.33 -9.98 9.72
C ARG A 209 -30.86 -9.72 10.06
N GLY A 210 -30.10 -10.79 10.31
CA GLY A 210 -28.67 -10.72 10.63
C GLY A 210 -27.74 -10.69 9.42
N SER A 211 -28.25 -10.71 8.20
CA SER A 211 -27.40 -10.65 7.00
C SER A 211 -26.60 -9.34 6.98
N SER A 212 -25.35 -9.44 6.54
CA SER A 212 -24.40 -8.32 6.54
C SER A 212 -23.60 -8.25 5.24
N GLY A 213 -23.16 -7.04 4.88
CA GLY A 213 -22.22 -6.82 3.79
C GLY A 213 -20.77 -7.08 4.20
N CYS A 214 -19.91 -7.37 3.23
CA CYS A 214 -18.52 -7.78 3.43
C CYS A 214 -17.51 -6.65 3.48
N ALA A 215 -17.89 -5.37 3.31
CA ALA A 215 -16.92 -4.26 3.22
C ALA A 215 -15.90 -4.22 4.38
N ARG A 216 -16.33 -4.48 5.63
CA ARG A 216 -15.42 -4.60 6.79
C ARG A 216 -14.38 -5.70 6.59
N HIS A 217 -14.83 -6.90 6.23
CA HIS A 217 -13.97 -8.07 6.12
C HIS A 217 -13.03 -7.97 4.92
N PHE A 218 -13.55 -7.41 3.83
CA PHE A 218 -12.78 -7.08 2.64
C PHE A 218 -11.66 -6.08 2.97
N HIS A 219 -11.98 -4.97 3.63
CA HIS A 219 -10.96 -4.02 4.09
C HIS A 219 -9.95 -4.67 5.04
N ALA A 220 -10.41 -5.40 6.05
CA ALA A 220 -9.55 -6.04 7.05
C ALA A 220 -8.57 -7.06 6.42
N HIS A 221 -9.01 -7.81 5.41
CA HIS A 221 -8.19 -8.76 4.68
C HIS A 221 -6.95 -8.08 4.07
N PHE A 222 -7.14 -6.98 3.34
CA PHE A 222 -6.02 -6.25 2.74
C PHE A 222 -5.24 -5.41 3.74
N ALA A 223 -5.92 -4.76 4.68
CA ALA A 223 -5.29 -3.95 5.72
C ALA A 223 -4.32 -4.79 6.57
N SER A 224 -4.70 -6.02 6.94
CA SER A 224 -3.81 -6.92 7.69
C SER A 224 -2.54 -7.28 6.90
N THR A 225 -2.67 -7.52 5.60
CA THR A 225 -1.55 -7.82 4.70
C THR A 225 -0.63 -6.60 4.57
N LEU A 226 -1.20 -5.42 4.31
CA LEU A 226 -0.44 -4.16 4.19
C LEU A 226 0.26 -3.79 5.50
N ALA A 227 -0.44 -3.91 6.64
CA ALA A 227 0.14 -3.63 7.95
C ALA A 227 1.30 -4.58 8.29
N THR A 228 1.18 -5.86 7.92
CA THR A 228 2.26 -6.84 8.10
C THR A 228 3.47 -6.49 7.25
N LEU A 229 3.28 -6.18 5.97
CA LEU A 229 4.37 -5.76 5.08
C LEU A 229 5.02 -4.46 5.54
N ALA A 230 4.22 -3.47 5.94
CA ALA A 230 4.70 -2.21 6.50
C ALA A 230 5.56 -2.45 7.75
N SER A 231 5.10 -3.29 8.66
CA SER A 231 5.83 -3.64 9.89
C SER A 231 7.17 -4.33 9.56
N LEU A 232 7.19 -5.25 8.59
CA LEU A 232 8.42 -5.88 8.13
C LEU A 232 9.41 -4.86 7.55
N VAL A 233 8.97 -3.93 6.72
CA VAL A 233 9.81 -2.86 6.16
C VAL A 233 10.41 -1.99 7.28
N MET A 234 9.59 -1.60 8.25
CA MET A 234 10.04 -0.80 9.40
C MET A 234 11.06 -1.55 10.25
N ILE A 235 10.84 -2.85 10.52
CA ILE A 235 11.81 -3.70 11.25
C ILE A 235 13.12 -3.83 10.46
N MET A 236 13.04 -4.08 9.15
CA MET A 236 14.23 -4.22 8.29
C MET A 236 15.03 -2.92 8.18
N THR A 237 14.42 -1.77 8.47
CA THR A 237 15.10 -0.47 8.51
C THR A 237 16.08 -0.36 9.69
N LEU A 238 15.97 -1.20 10.71
CA LEU A 238 16.95 -1.24 11.81
C LEU A 238 18.35 -1.66 11.37
N LEU A 239 18.44 -2.50 10.33
CA LEU A 239 19.72 -2.98 9.81
C LEU A 239 20.55 -1.87 9.15
N PRO A 240 20.04 -1.07 8.17
CA PRO A 240 20.80 0.05 7.62
C PRO A 240 21.11 1.12 8.66
N ILE A 241 20.26 1.33 9.68
CA ILE A 241 20.59 2.21 10.82
C ILE A 241 21.85 1.70 11.54
N ALA A 242 21.93 0.41 11.84
CA ALA A 242 23.13 -0.18 12.44
C ALA A 242 24.36 -0.01 11.54
N PHE A 243 24.23 -0.16 10.22
CA PHE A 243 25.34 0.10 9.29
C PHE A 243 25.76 1.56 9.23
N VAL A 244 24.84 2.52 9.36
CA VAL A 244 25.20 3.95 9.49
C VAL A 244 26.02 4.17 10.75
N LEU A 245 25.64 3.59 11.89
CA LEU A 245 26.41 3.70 13.14
C LEU A 245 27.82 3.12 13.00
N VAL A 246 27.93 1.92 12.42
CA VAL A 246 29.21 1.28 12.12
C VAL A 246 30.07 2.14 11.19
N THR A 247 29.45 2.74 10.18
CA THR A 247 30.11 3.67 9.22
C THR A 247 30.68 4.89 9.94
N VAL A 248 29.91 5.50 10.84
CA VAL A 248 30.35 6.63 11.66
C VAL A 248 31.54 6.23 12.56
N CYS A 249 31.47 5.07 13.22
CA CYS A 249 32.58 4.53 14.00
C CYS A 249 33.85 4.34 13.15
N PHE A 250 33.72 3.81 11.93
CA PHE A 250 34.85 3.64 11.03
C PHE A 250 35.40 4.96 10.48
N LEU A 251 34.56 5.99 10.28
CA LEU A 251 35.00 7.33 9.90
C LEU A 251 35.92 7.93 10.97
N PHE A 252 35.53 7.83 12.24
CA PHE A 252 36.35 8.31 13.37
C PHE A 252 37.60 7.49 13.60
N LYS A 253 37.56 6.17 13.38
CA LYS A 253 38.72 5.29 13.58
C LYS A 253 39.84 5.51 12.54
N ARG A 254 39.52 6.00 11.34
CA ARG A 254 40.50 6.12 10.24
C ARG A 254 41.39 7.35 10.37
N LYS A 255 42.64 7.22 9.92
CA LYS A 255 43.62 8.33 9.83
C LYS A 255 43.14 9.42 8.86
N ASP A 256 43.55 10.66 9.08
CA ASP A 256 43.02 11.85 8.36
C ASP A 256 43.39 11.95 6.88
N GLU A 257 44.42 11.23 6.43
CA GLU A 257 44.81 11.23 5.01
C GLU A 257 44.00 10.21 4.21
N ASP A 258 43.21 10.70 3.24
CA ASP A 258 42.54 9.86 2.25
C ASP A 258 43.52 9.41 1.15
N VAL A 259 43.61 8.09 0.94
CA VAL A 259 44.40 7.50 -0.15
C VAL A 259 43.46 7.24 -1.33
N LEU A 260 43.69 7.96 -2.44
CA LEU A 260 42.99 7.70 -3.70
C LEU A 260 43.50 6.39 -4.33
N PRO A 261 42.62 5.54 -4.88
CA PRO A 261 43.04 4.36 -5.63
C PRO A 261 43.95 4.76 -6.79
N THR A 262 45.14 4.17 -6.87
CA THR A 262 46.10 4.41 -7.97
C THR A 262 45.54 4.07 -9.34
N ASP A 263 44.53 3.21 -9.38
CA ASP A 263 43.97 2.62 -10.59
C ASP A 263 42.94 3.57 -11.27
N LEU A 264 42.46 4.60 -10.55
CA LEU A 264 41.50 5.60 -11.04
C LEU A 264 42.15 6.94 -11.42
N ALA A 265 43.47 7.08 -11.19
CA ALA A 265 44.19 8.28 -11.54
C ALA A 265 44.44 8.33 -13.05
N PHE A 266 43.56 9.01 -13.79
CA PHE A 266 43.81 9.42 -15.18
C PHE A 266 44.86 10.54 -15.20
N GLY A 267 46.15 10.20 -15.02
CA GLY A 267 47.23 11.17 -15.06
C GLY A 267 48.61 10.63 -14.66
N PRO A 268 49.70 11.36 -14.94
CA PRO A 268 51.05 10.97 -14.56
C PRO A 268 51.15 10.77 -13.05
N ARG A 269 51.79 9.66 -12.66
CA ARG A 269 51.83 8.98 -11.35
C ARG A 269 52.36 9.83 -10.17
N GLY A 270 51.76 10.98 -9.91
CA GLY A 270 51.94 11.72 -8.66
C GLY A 270 50.95 11.18 -7.63
N ARG A 271 51.43 10.73 -6.47
CA ARG A 271 50.56 10.52 -5.30
C ARG A 271 49.97 11.87 -4.90
N ALA A 272 48.81 12.22 -5.44
CA ALA A 272 48.06 13.39 -5.02
C ALA A 272 47.58 13.13 -3.60
N LYS A 273 48.29 13.68 -2.62
CA LYS A 273 47.87 13.70 -1.23
C LYS A 273 47.00 14.93 -1.02
N VAL A 274 45.76 14.73 -0.61
CA VAL A 274 44.88 15.83 -0.20
C VAL A 274 45.17 16.10 1.27
N TYR A 275 45.92 17.16 1.55
CA TYR A 275 46.20 17.60 2.92
C TYR A 275 45.06 18.49 3.42
N VAL A 276 44.68 18.31 4.68
CA VAL A 276 43.76 19.23 5.35
C VAL A 276 44.49 20.57 5.54
N ALA A 277 43.76 21.69 5.50
CA ALA A 277 44.35 23.03 5.65
C ALA A 277 45.27 23.19 6.88
N ALA A 278 44.99 22.44 7.96
CA ALA A 278 45.83 22.43 9.16
C ALA A 278 47.23 21.83 8.93
N ASP A 279 47.35 20.81 8.09
CA ASP A 279 48.64 20.17 7.76
C ASP A 279 49.45 21.04 6.80
N ILE A 280 48.79 21.73 5.88
CA ILE A 280 49.43 22.75 5.04
C ILE A 280 50.05 23.84 5.93
N ARG A 281 49.30 24.36 6.92
CA ARG A 281 49.83 25.35 7.89
C ARG A 281 50.94 24.82 8.80
N ARG A 282 51.08 23.50 8.97
CA ARG A 282 52.19 22.89 9.72
C ARG A 282 53.42 22.75 8.82
N LEU A 283 53.23 22.34 7.57
CA LEU A 283 54.28 22.28 6.56
C LEU A 283 54.86 23.67 6.26
N GLU A 284 54.00 24.68 6.12
CA GLU A 284 54.39 26.09 5.95
C GLU A 284 55.19 26.63 7.14
N ARG A 285 54.97 26.12 8.35
CA ARG A 285 55.74 26.51 9.55
C ARG A 285 57.06 25.76 9.71
N ALA A 286 57.25 24.67 8.98
CA ALA A 286 58.45 23.84 9.05
C ALA A 286 59.48 24.17 7.95
N LEU A 287 59.08 24.98 6.95
CA LEU A 287 59.93 25.56 5.91
C LEU A 287 60.43 26.94 6.34
#